data_AF-A0A3P7IL78-F1
#
_entry.id   AF-A0A3P7IL78-F1
#
_cell.length_a   1.000
_cell.length_b   1.000
_cell.length_c   1.000
_cell.angle_alpha   90.00
_cell.angle_beta   90.00
_cell.angle_gamma   90.00
#
_symmetry.space_group_name_H-M   'P 1'
#
loop_
_entity.id
_entity.type
_entity.pdbx_description
1 polymer ?
#
loop_
_entity_poly.entity_id
_entity_poly.type
_entity_poly.pdbx_seq_one_letter_code
_entity_poly.pdbx_strand_id
1 'polypeptide(L)'
;MMSMAVRNLGRGAKLTSVGMRMKYTLPDLPYDYNALEPVISAEIMQLHHQKHHATYVNGLNTCEEKIQEALSKGKVEEAIALQPALKFNGGGHINHSIFWTNLSKDGGEPSSELMSAIKVSLKFDT
;
A
#
# COMPACT_ATOMS: atom_id res chain seq x y z
N MET A 1 19.23 -60.59 22.60
CA MET A 1 19.65 -59.73 21.48
C MET A 1 18.50 -59.61 20.49
N MET A 2 18.34 -58.41 19.88
CA MET A 2 17.31 -57.99 18.89
C MET A 2 15.91 -57.72 19.51
N SER A 3 15.54 -56.49 19.90
CA SER A 3 15.36 -55.24 19.12
C SER A 3 14.25 -55.33 18.07
N MET A 4 13.12 -54.67 18.31
CA MET A 4 12.28 -54.09 17.26
C MET A 4 11.68 -52.76 17.72
N ALA A 5 11.82 -51.79 16.82
CA ALA A 5 11.72 -50.36 16.99
C ALA A 5 10.29 -49.84 17.25
N VAL A 6 10.20 -48.88 18.17
CA VAL A 6 9.08 -47.94 18.28
C VAL A 6 9.07 -47.06 17.03
N ARG A 7 7.97 -47.10 16.27
CA ARG A 7 7.76 -46.19 15.14
C ARG A 7 7.55 -44.78 15.66
N ASN A 8 8.57 -43.93 15.53
CA ASN A 8 8.45 -42.51 15.77
C ASN A 8 7.78 -41.88 14.54
N LEU A 9 6.53 -41.43 14.69
CA LEU A 9 5.82 -40.69 13.65
C LEU A 9 6.53 -39.34 13.46
N GLY A 10 7.19 -39.21 12.30
CA GLY A 10 7.88 -38.00 11.88
C GLY A 10 6.96 -36.78 11.95
N ARG A 11 7.39 -35.83 12.77
CA ARG A 11 6.82 -34.49 12.94
C ARG A 11 6.72 -33.83 11.56
N GLY A 12 5.49 -33.55 11.12
CA GLY A 12 5.23 -32.88 9.84
C GLY A 12 6.04 -31.59 9.70
N ALA A 13 6.71 -31.45 8.56
CA ALA A 13 7.48 -30.27 8.22
C ALA A 13 6.57 -29.04 8.23
N LYS A 14 6.87 -28.06 9.10
CA LYS A 14 6.30 -26.71 8.99
C LYS A 14 6.93 -26.07 7.74
N LEU A 15 6.18 -26.09 6.64
CA LEU A 15 6.52 -25.30 5.47
C LEU A 15 6.20 -23.83 5.77
N THR A 16 7.11 -23.12 6.43
CA THR A 16 7.05 -21.66 6.50
C THR A 16 7.60 -21.11 5.19
N SER A 17 6.73 -20.96 4.19
CA SER A 17 7.04 -20.13 3.03
C SER A 17 7.21 -18.69 3.51
N VAL A 18 8.46 -18.27 3.74
CA VAL A 18 8.79 -16.85 3.92
C VAL A 18 8.69 -16.22 2.54
N GLY A 19 7.51 -15.69 2.22
CA GLY A 19 7.34 -14.88 1.01
C GLY A 19 8.19 -13.62 1.13
N MET A 20 9.22 -13.50 0.29
CA MET A 20 10.07 -12.31 0.24
C MET A 20 9.27 -11.18 -0.43
N ARG A 21 8.70 -10.27 0.35
CA ARG A 21 8.06 -9.06 -0.17
C ARG A 21 9.14 -8.05 -0.53
N MET A 22 9.06 -7.51 -1.75
CA MET A 22 9.87 -6.37 -2.16
C MET A 22 9.41 -5.11 -1.40
N LYS A 23 10.36 -4.23 -1.03
CA LYS A 23 10.01 -2.95 -0.40
C LYS A 23 9.17 -2.10 -1.36
N TYR A 24 8.24 -1.36 -0.80
CA TYR A 24 7.48 -0.34 -1.53
C TYR A 24 8.42 0.80 -1.95
N THR A 25 8.15 1.38 -3.10
CA THR A 25 8.92 2.49 -3.68
C THR A 25 8.01 3.69 -3.92
N LEU A 26 8.60 4.88 -3.89
CA LEU A 26 7.92 6.09 -4.35
C LEU A 26 7.76 5.98 -5.88
N PRO A 27 6.53 5.97 -6.44
CA PRO A 27 6.35 5.92 -7.88
C PRO A 27 6.79 7.24 -8.52
N ASP A 28 7.32 7.20 -9.74
CA ASP A 28 7.52 8.42 -10.51
C ASP A 28 6.17 9.03 -10.92
N LEU A 29 6.11 10.35 -11.03
CA LEU A 29 4.92 11.03 -11.54
C LEU A 29 4.79 10.81 -13.06
N PRO A 30 3.56 10.65 -13.59
CA PRO A 30 3.35 10.47 -15.02
C PRO A 30 3.51 11.79 -15.83
N TYR A 31 3.86 12.89 -15.17
CA TYR A 31 4.02 14.22 -15.73
C TYR A 31 4.98 15.08 -14.87
N ASP A 32 5.48 16.18 -15.42
CA ASP A 32 6.35 17.12 -14.71
C ASP A 32 5.64 17.83 -13.54
N TYR A 33 6.38 18.27 -12.53
CA TYR A 33 5.81 18.92 -11.34
C TYR A 33 4.97 20.17 -11.66
N ASN A 34 5.28 20.90 -12.73
CA ASN A 34 4.54 22.09 -13.15
C ASN A 34 3.42 21.80 -14.18
N ALA A 35 3.17 20.53 -14.52
CA ALA A 35 2.22 20.17 -15.58
C ALA A 35 0.77 20.64 -15.28
N LEU A 36 0.42 20.75 -14.00
CA LEU A 36 -0.91 21.11 -13.50
C LEU A 36 -1.07 22.61 -13.17
N GLU A 37 -0.06 23.42 -13.45
CA GLU A 37 -0.20 24.87 -13.30
C GLU A 37 -1.20 25.45 -14.32
N PRO A 38 -1.97 26.49 -13.94
CA PRO A 38 -1.90 27.24 -12.67
C PRO A 38 -2.76 26.66 -11.53
N VAL A 39 -3.42 25.52 -11.75
CA VAL A 39 -4.40 24.96 -10.81
C VAL A 39 -3.72 24.40 -9.56
N ILE A 40 -2.59 23.74 -9.73
CA ILE A 40 -1.75 23.24 -8.63
C ILE A 40 -0.31 23.69 -8.90
N SER A 41 0.32 24.38 -7.94
CA SER A 41 1.68 24.89 -8.11
C SER A 41 2.72 23.77 -8.12
N ALA A 42 3.80 23.98 -8.87
CA ALA A 42 4.92 23.03 -8.93
C ALA A 42 5.57 22.77 -7.56
N GLU A 43 5.64 23.80 -6.71
CA GLU A 43 6.17 23.69 -5.34
C GLU A 43 5.35 22.71 -4.49
N ILE A 44 4.01 22.81 -4.53
CA ILE A 44 3.13 21.87 -3.83
C ILE A 44 3.34 20.47 -4.38
N MET A 45 3.35 20.30 -5.70
CA MET A 45 3.54 18.99 -6.33
C MET A 45 4.87 18.34 -5.89
N GLN A 46 5.96 19.12 -5.86
CA GLN A 46 7.27 18.62 -5.43
C GLN A 46 7.28 18.24 -3.95
N LEU A 47 6.77 19.09 -3.07
CA LEU A 47 6.74 18.81 -1.62
C LEU A 47 5.80 17.63 -1.31
N HIS A 48 4.63 17.61 -1.91
CA HIS A 48 3.61 16.57 -1.70
C HIS A 48 4.12 15.20 -2.18
N HIS A 49 4.82 15.15 -3.31
CA HIS A 49 5.43 13.92 -3.81
C HIS A 49 6.70 13.53 -3.04
N GLN A 50 7.74 14.36 -3.06
CA GLN A 50 9.07 14.00 -2.58
C GLN A 50 9.20 13.98 -1.05
N LYS A 51 8.28 14.63 -0.32
CA LYS A 51 8.30 14.64 1.16
C LYS A 51 7.13 13.85 1.74
N HIS A 52 5.89 14.24 1.44
CA HIS A 52 4.73 13.62 2.08
C HIS A 52 4.51 12.17 1.61
N HIS A 53 4.44 11.92 0.29
CA HIS A 53 4.30 10.56 -0.22
C HIS A 53 5.51 9.68 0.14
N ALA A 54 6.73 10.21 0.03
CA ALA A 54 7.94 9.51 0.44
C ALA A 54 7.92 9.09 1.93
N THR A 55 7.36 9.93 2.81
CA THR A 55 7.21 9.60 4.24
C THR A 55 6.29 8.40 4.45
N TYR A 56 5.17 8.33 3.74
CA TYR A 56 4.26 7.18 3.81
C TYR A 56 4.92 5.90 3.32
N VAL A 57 5.66 5.95 2.21
CA VAL A 57 6.40 4.78 1.69
C VAL A 57 7.42 4.28 2.70
N ASN A 58 8.23 5.18 3.27
CA ASN A 58 9.24 4.82 4.27
C ASN A 58 8.62 4.26 5.56
N GLY A 59 7.55 4.89 6.03
CA GLY A 59 6.80 4.44 7.21
C GLY A 59 6.15 3.08 7.00
N LEU A 60 5.61 2.80 5.81
CA LEU A 60 5.03 1.52 5.44
C LEU A 60 6.08 0.41 5.45
N ASN A 61 7.22 0.62 4.78
CA ASN A 61 8.33 -0.34 4.76
C ASN A 61 8.82 -0.66 6.17
N THR A 62 9.04 0.37 6.99
CA THR A 62 9.47 0.20 8.40
C THR A 62 8.43 -0.58 9.22
N CYS A 63 7.14 -0.36 8.96
CA CYS A 63 6.07 -1.06 9.66
C CYS A 63 6.01 -2.53 9.26
N GLU A 64 6.12 -2.87 7.98
CA GLU A 64 6.13 -4.25 7.51
C GLU A 64 7.33 -5.02 8.07
N GLU A 65 8.52 -4.43 8.10
CA GLU A 65 9.72 -5.04 8.69
C GLU A 65 9.49 -5.40 10.17
N LYS A 66 8.95 -4.45 10.96
CA LYS A 66 8.65 -4.68 12.39
C LYS A 66 7.55 -5.73 12.60
N ILE A 67 6.53 -5.75 11.74
CA ILE A 67 5.47 -6.77 11.80
C ILE A 67 6.05 -8.15 11.50
N GLN A 68 6.87 -8.27 10.45
CA GLN A 68 7.53 -9.53 10.10
C GLN A 68 8.44 -10.03 11.24
N GLU A 69 9.22 -9.12 11.83
CA GLU A 69 10.06 -9.44 12.99
C GLU A 69 9.23 -9.95 14.17
N ALA A 70 8.17 -9.23 14.56
CA ALA A 70 7.28 -9.62 15.65
C ALA A 70 6.66 -11.01 15.42
N LEU A 71 6.15 -11.27 14.21
CA LEU A 71 5.55 -12.55 13.84
C LEU A 71 6.58 -13.69 13.85
N SER A 72 7.80 -13.45 13.36
CA SER A 72 8.87 -14.45 13.38
C SER A 72 9.26 -14.86 14.81
N LYS A 73 9.07 -13.96 15.78
CA LYS A 73 9.34 -14.17 17.21
C LYS A 73 8.10 -14.66 17.98
N GLY A 74 6.97 -14.89 17.29
CA GLY A 74 5.71 -15.31 17.91
C GLY A 74 5.04 -14.24 18.77
N LYS A 75 5.41 -12.97 18.61
CA LYS A 75 4.90 -11.85 19.39
C LYS A 75 3.70 -11.19 18.71
N VAL A 76 2.55 -11.86 18.79
CA VAL A 76 1.35 -11.45 18.04
C VAL A 76 0.80 -10.12 18.54
N GLU A 77 0.89 -9.82 19.84
CA GLU A 77 0.42 -8.56 20.41
C GLU A 77 1.21 -7.36 19.88
N GLU A 78 2.53 -7.51 19.68
CA GLU A 78 3.38 -6.46 19.08
C GLU A 78 2.98 -6.21 17.62
N ALA A 79 2.70 -7.28 16.85
CA ALA A 79 2.23 -7.16 15.47
C ALA A 79 0.85 -6.48 15.37
N ILE A 80 -0.05 -6.75 16.33
CA ILE A 80 -1.37 -6.11 16.40
C ILE A 80 -1.23 -4.62 16.76
N ALA A 81 -0.34 -4.27 17.70
CA ALA A 81 -0.09 -2.90 18.09
C ALA A 81 0.44 -2.01 16.94
N LEU A 82 1.06 -2.61 15.92
CA LEU A 82 1.55 -1.92 14.72
C LEU A 82 0.46 -1.64 13.67
N GLN A 83 -0.73 -2.24 13.78
CA GLN A 83 -1.80 -2.10 12.79
C GLN A 83 -2.23 -0.64 12.50
N PRO A 84 -2.33 0.28 13.49
CA PRO A 84 -2.63 1.68 13.21
C PRO A 84 -1.57 2.34 12.32
N ALA A 85 -0.29 2.08 12.57
CA ALA A 85 0.81 2.62 11.76
C ALA A 85 0.83 2.01 10.35
N LEU A 86 0.52 0.71 10.23
CA LEU A 86 0.38 0.04 8.94
C LEU A 86 -0.74 0.69 8.12
N LYS A 87 -1.92 0.88 8.73
CA LYS A 87 -3.07 1.50 8.07
C LYS A 87 -2.81 2.95 7.67
N PHE A 88 -2.16 3.72 8.54
CA PHE A 88 -1.85 5.13 8.28
C PHE A 88 -0.88 5.29 7.12
N ASN A 89 0.26 4.58 7.15
CA ASN A 89 1.28 4.69 6.12
C ASN A 89 0.88 3.96 4.82
N GLY A 90 0.29 2.79 4.94
CA GLY A 90 -0.24 2.02 3.81
C GLY A 90 -1.36 2.76 3.09
N GLY A 91 -2.35 3.27 3.85
CA GLY A 91 -3.41 4.11 3.30
C GLY A 91 -2.88 5.39 2.67
N GLY A 92 -1.90 6.04 3.32
CA GLY A 92 -1.20 7.20 2.75
C GLY A 92 -0.57 6.89 1.39
N HIS A 93 0.22 5.82 1.29
CA HIS A 93 0.87 5.42 0.04
C HIS A 93 -0.15 5.07 -1.06
N ILE A 94 -1.18 4.29 -0.75
CA ILE A 94 -2.23 3.90 -1.72
C ILE A 94 -2.97 5.14 -2.23
N ASN A 95 -3.44 6.00 -1.33
CA ASN A 95 -4.22 7.18 -1.70
C ASN A 95 -3.42 8.13 -2.56
N HIS A 96 -2.13 8.35 -2.26
CA HIS A 96 -1.28 9.22 -3.07
C HIS A 96 -0.96 8.60 -4.44
N SER A 97 -0.70 7.29 -4.49
CA SER A 97 -0.47 6.59 -5.76
C SER A 97 -1.67 6.72 -6.71
N ILE A 98 -2.90 6.62 -6.18
CA ILE A 98 -4.13 6.87 -6.94
C ILE A 98 -4.25 8.36 -7.30
N PHE A 99 -3.98 9.26 -6.35
CA PHE A 99 -4.09 10.70 -6.56
C PHE A 99 -3.27 11.16 -7.78
N TRP A 100 -2.02 10.72 -7.91
CA TRP A 100 -1.16 11.10 -9.05
C TRP A 100 -1.68 10.60 -10.40
N THR A 101 -2.37 9.45 -10.44
CA THR A 101 -2.93 8.92 -11.68
C THR A 101 -4.32 9.48 -12.02
N ASN A 102 -4.95 10.18 -11.08
CA ASN A 102 -6.28 10.76 -11.24
C ASN A 102 -6.26 12.24 -11.66
N LEU A 103 -5.08 12.85 -11.73
CA LEU A 103 -4.91 14.23 -12.16
C LEU A 103 -4.47 14.29 -13.63
N SER A 104 -4.91 15.31 -14.34
CA SER A 104 -4.54 15.61 -15.72
C SER A 104 -4.56 17.11 -15.94
N LYS A 105 -3.65 17.61 -16.78
CA LYS A 105 -3.61 19.01 -17.18
C LYS A 105 -4.92 19.44 -17.87
N ASP A 106 -5.40 18.58 -18.76
CA ASP A 106 -6.55 18.90 -19.62
C ASP A 106 -7.89 18.51 -18.96
N GLY A 107 -7.84 17.80 -17.83
CA GLY A 107 -9.02 17.27 -17.16
C GLY A 107 -9.87 16.40 -18.10
N GLY A 108 -11.18 16.46 -17.94
CA GLY A 108 -12.13 15.80 -18.83
C GLY A 108 -13.47 15.50 -18.15
N GLU A 109 -14.43 15.06 -18.96
CA GLU A 109 -15.68 14.51 -18.46
C GLU A 109 -15.54 12.99 -18.24
N PRO A 110 -16.20 12.41 -17.23
CA PRO A 110 -16.34 10.96 -17.09
C PRO A 110 -16.83 10.30 -18.39
N SER A 111 -16.42 9.05 -18.62
CA SER A 111 -17.00 8.25 -19.71
C SER A 111 -18.52 8.19 -19.59
N SER A 112 -19.24 7.97 -20.71
CA SER A 112 -20.71 7.91 -20.71
C SER A 112 -21.26 6.91 -19.68
N GLU A 113 -20.62 5.74 -19.57
CA GLU A 113 -20.95 4.72 -18.57
C GLU A 113 -20.74 5.23 -17.14
N LEU A 114 -19.59 5.82 -16.85
CA LEU A 114 -19.29 6.36 -15.52
C LEU A 114 -20.20 7.54 -15.16
N MET A 115 -20.45 8.44 -16.10
CA MET A 115 -21.39 9.55 -15.95
C MET A 115 -22.80 9.05 -15.64
N SER A 116 -23.27 8.00 -16.34
CA SER A 116 -24.57 7.38 -16.06
C SER A 116 -24.62 6.81 -14.64
N ALA A 117 -23.57 6.08 -14.23
CA ALA A 117 -23.49 5.54 -12.88
C ALA A 117 -23.50 6.64 -11.81
N ILE A 118 -22.81 7.77 -12.05
CA ILE A 118 -22.81 8.94 -11.17
C ILE A 118 -24.22 9.51 -11.04
N LYS A 119 -24.93 9.74 -12.15
CA LYS A 119 -26.29 10.30 -12.13
C LYS A 119 -27.26 9.42 -11.36
N VAL A 120 -27.23 8.11 -11.62
CA VAL A 120 -28.04 7.13 -10.88
C VAL A 120 -27.73 7.15 -9.38
N SER A 121 -26.44 7.12 -9.02
CA SER A 121 -26.01 7.05 -7.62
C SER A 121 -26.36 8.32 -6.83
N LEU A 122 -26.23 9.48 -7.47
CA LEU A 122 -26.48 10.78 -6.87
C LEU A 122 -27.92 11.28 -7.03
N LYS A 123 -28.78 10.49 -7.68
CA LYS A 123 -30.19 10.82 -7.99
C LYS A 123 -30.34 12.16 -8.72
N PHE A 124 -29.40 12.46 -9.64
CA PHE A 124 -29.64 13.53 -10.61
C PHE A 124 -30.65 13.01 -11.63
N ASP A 125 -31.76 13.74 -11.80
CA ASP A 125 -32.85 13.36 -12.71
C ASP A 125 -32.29 13.10 -14.12
N THR A 126 -32.63 11.92 -14.65
CA THR A 126 -32.29 11.46 -16.01
C THR A 126 -33.28 11.94 -17.04
#